data_AF-A0A653F0I6-F1
#
_entry.id   AF-A0A653F0I6-F1
#
_cell.length_a   1.000
_cell.length_b   1.000
_cell.length_c   1.000
_cell.angle_alpha   90.00
_cell.angle_beta   90.00
_cell.angle_gamma   90.00
#
_symmetry.space_group_name_H-M   'P 1'
#
loop_
_entity.id
_entity.type
_entity.pdbx_description
1 polymer ?
#
loop_
_entity_poly.entity_id
_entity_poly.type
_entity_poly.pdbx_seq_one_letter_code
_entity_poly.pdbx_strand_id
1 'polypeptide(L)'
;MVQKRARTCVKHVLYAYSMSTMVQIRNVPDELVHELKARAAAQRMSLSDFLLARLAEFAQEPALDEVLGRLAALPRRDLGASAAELVGEARSE
;
A
#
# COMPACT_ATOMS: atom_id res chain seq x y z
N MET A 1 -41.40 -10.24 6.93
CA MET A 1 -40.42 -11.05 6.15
C MET A 1 -39.12 -11.14 6.94
N VAL A 2 -38.48 -12.30 6.90
CA VAL A 2 -37.65 -12.88 7.96
C VAL A 2 -36.35 -12.10 8.24
N GLN A 3 -36.19 -11.61 9.47
CA GLN A 3 -34.90 -11.25 10.05
C GLN A 3 -34.05 -12.51 10.17
N LYS A 4 -33.10 -12.70 9.24
CA LYS A 4 -32.08 -13.74 9.34
C LYS A 4 -31.17 -13.40 10.54
N ARG A 5 -31.49 -13.93 11.72
CA ARG A 5 -30.54 -13.97 12.84
C ARG A 5 -29.33 -14.79 12.39
N ALA A 6 -28.23 -14.12 12.08
CA ALA A 6 -26.96 -14.78 11.80
C ALA A 6 -26.51 -15.53 13.07
N ARG A 7 -26.74 -16.84 13.11
CA ARG A 7 -26.31 -17.73 14.19
C ARG A 7 -24.85 -18.12 13.99
N THR A 8 -23.95 -17.15 13.89
CA THR A 8 -22.50 -17.42 13.81
C THR A 8 -21.90 -17.16 15.18
N CYS A 9 -21.39 -18.22 15.81
CA CYS A 9 -20.65 -18.15 17.07
C CYS A 9 -19.50 -17.13 16.97
N VAL A 10 -19.13 -16.47 18.09
CA VAL A 10 -17.98 -15.55 18.18
C VAL A 10 -16.70 -16.17 17.58
N LYS A 11 -16.53 -17.50 17.71
CA LYS A 11 -15.43 -18.22 17.07
C LYS A 11 -15.43 -18.11 15.54
N HIS A 12 -16.57 -18.11 14.87
CA HIS A 12 -16.64 -17.93 13.41
C HIS A 12 -16.29 -16.51 12.98
N VAL A 13 -16.71 -15.50 13.74
CA VAL A 13 -16.37 -14.10 13.46
C VAL A 13 -14.88 -13.84 13.66
N LEU A 14 -14.30 -14.37 14.74
CA LEU A 14 -12.86 -14.31 14.99
C LEU A 14 -12.08 -15.09 13.93
N TYR A 15 -12.55 -16.29 13.53
CA TYR A 15 -11.90 -17.07 12.49
C TYR A 15 -11.86 -16.30 11.17
N ALA A 16 -12.99 -15.71 10.75
CA ALA A 16 -13.06 -14.88 9.55
C ALA A 16 -12.13 -13.64 9.58
N TYR A 17 -11.92 -13.04 10.76
CA TYR A 17 -10.98 -11.91 10.93
C TYR A 17 -9.51 -12.37 10.95
N SER A 18 -9.26 -13.62 11.32
CA SER A 18 -7.93 -14.25 11.32
C SER A 18 -7.59 -15.03 10.05
N MET A 19 -8.53 -15.16 9.10
CA MET A 19 -8.25 -15.82 7.82
C MET A 19 -7.38 -14.89 6.99
N SER A 20 -6.10 -15.22 6.88
CA SER A 20 -5.21 -14.60 5.92
C SER A 20 -5.82 -14.66 4.52
N THR A 21 -5.95 -13.51 3.87
CA THR A 21 -6.46 -13.43 2.51
C THR A 21 -5.38 -13.98 1.57
N MET A 22 -5.69 -15.09 0.90
CA MET A 22 -4.78 -15.71 -0.07
C MET A 22 -4.97 -15.07 -1.44
N VAL A 23 -3.92 -14.45 -1.97
CA VAL A 23 -3.89 -13.92 -3.34
C VAL A 23 -3.11 -14.88 -4.22
N GLN A 24 -3.73 -15.36 -5.30
CA GLN A 24 -3.09 -16.22 -6.30
C GLN A 24 -2.86 -15.46 -7.60
N ILE A 25 -1.60 -15.38 -8.04
CA ILE A 25 -1.24 -14.77 -9.32
C ILE A 25 -1.14 -15.88 -10.36
N ARG A 26 -1.88 -15.75 -11.48
CA ARG A 26 -1.92 -16.74 -12.57
C ARG A 26 -1.21 -16.22 -13.82
N ASN A 27 -0.83 -17.13 -14.70
CA ASN A 27 -0.17 -16.84 -15.98
C ASN A 27 1.17 -16.10 -15.83
N VAL A 28 1.95 -16.47 -14.82
CA VAL A 28 3.30 -15.93 -14.62
C VAL A 28 4.27 -16.72 -15.52
N PRO A 29 5.06 -16.07 -16.39
CA PRO A 29 6.07 -16.75 -17.18
C PRO A 29 7.10 -17.47 -16.29
N ASP A 30 7.55 -18.66 -16.69
CA ASP A 30 8.47 -19.47 -15.88
C ASP A 30 9.81 -18.77 -15.63
N GLU A 31 10.30 -18.02 -16.60
CA GLU A 31 11.52 -17.20 -16.49
C GLU A 31 11.40 -16.16 -15.36
N LEU A 32 10.24 -15.51 -15.26
CA LEU A 32 9.97 -14.52 -14.21
C LEU A 32 9.92 -15.17 -12.83
N VAL A 33 9.28 -16.35 -12.71
CA VAL A 33 9.27 -17.10 -11.44
C VAL A 33 10.68 -17.52 -11.03
N HIS A 34 11.52 -17.93 -11.99
CA HIS A 34 12.90 -18.30 -11.71
C HIS A 34 13.70 -17.13 -11.16
N GLU A 35 13.61 -15.96 -11.80
CA GLU A 35 14.28 -14.75 -11.35
C GLU A 35 13.79 -14.31 -9.95
N LEU A 36 12.48 -14.32 -9.72
CA LEU A 36 11.89 -13.94 -8.43
C LEU A 36 12.35 -14.89 -7.31
N LYS A 37 12.44 -16.19 -7.59
CA LYS A 37 12.99 -17.17 -6.62
C LYS A 37 14.46 -16.91 -6.32
N ALA A 38 15.27 -16.59 -7.33
CA ALA A 38 16.68 -16.26 -7.12
C ALA A 38 16.84 -15.01 -6.23
N ARG A 39 16.04 -13.98 -6.48
CA ARG A 39 16.01 -12.75 -5.67
C ARG A 39 15.54 -13.01 -4.22
N ALA A 40 14.50 -13.81 -4.04
CA ALA A 40 14.02 -14.20 -2.72
C ALA A 40 15.09 -15.00 -1.94
N ALA A 41 15.77 -15.94 -2.61
CA ALA A 41 16.85 -16.72 -2.01
C ALA A 41 18.04 -15.84 -1.60
N ALA A 42 18.40 -14.84 -2.41
CA ALA A 42 19.45 -13.87 -2.08
C ALA A 42 19.15 -13.07 -0.81
N GLN A 43 17.86 -12.81 -0.54
CA GLN A 43 17.39 -12.12 0.66
C GLN A 43 17.01 -13.06 1.81
N ARG A 44 17.23 -14.39 1.67
CA ARG A 44 16.88 -15.42 2.66
C ARG A 44 15.37 -15.43 3.00
N MET A 45 14.54 -15.03 2.03
CA MET A 45 13.09 -14.98 2.16
C MET A 45 12.43 -16.12 1.39
N SER A 46 11.24 -16.54 1.83
CA SER A 46 10.38 -17.37 0.98
C SER A 46 9.87 -16.54 -0.20
N LEU A 47 9.51 -17.20 -1.31
CA LEU A 47 8.93 -16.49 -2.47
C LEU A 47 7.65 -15.73 -2.09
N SER A 48 6.81 -16.31 -1.22
CA SER A 48 5.59 -15.67 -0.75
C SER A 48 5.89 -14.41 0.06
N ASP A 49 6.86 -14.47 0.99
CA ASP A 49 7.24 -13.33 1.82
C ASP A 49 7.89 -12.22 0.99
N PHE A 50 8.73 -12.60 0.02
CA PHE A 50 9.35 -11.66 -0.91
C PHE A 50 8.31 -10.92 -1.77
N LEU A 51 7.30 -11.64 -2.27
CA LEU A 51 6.20 -11.03 -3.02
C LEU A 51 5.32 -10.15 -2.15
N LEU A 52 5.02 -10.57 -0.91
CA LEU A 52 4.25 -9.77 0.04
C LEU A 52 4.96 -8.47 0.39
N ALA A 53 6.27 -8.51 0.66
CA ALA A 53 7.06 -7.31 0.92
C ALA A 53 7.00 -6.34 -0.27
N ARG A 54 7.19 -6.86 -1.49
CA ARG A 54 7.13 -6.04 -2.69
C ARG A 54 5.74 -5.46 -2.96
N LEU A 55 4.67 -6.22 -2.73
CA LEU A 55 3.30 -5.74 -2.84
C LEU A 55 2.98 -4.69 -1.77
N ALA A 56 3.52 -4.83 -0.56
CA ALA A 56 3.37 -3.84 0.49
C ALA A 56 4.06 -2.53 0.12
N GLU A 57 5.27 -2.59 -0.47
CA GLU A 57 5.95 -1.40 -1.01
C GLU A 57 5.09 -0.71 -2.08
N PHE A 58 4.53 -1.47 -3.03
CA PHE A 58 3.64 -0.91 -4.05
C PHE A 58 2.36 -0.30 -3.45
N ALA A 59 1.82 -0.89 -2.38
CA ALA A 59 0.64 -0.36 -1.70
C ALA A 59 0.94 0.88 -0.84
N GLN A 60 2.19 1.07 -0.42
CA GLN A 60 2.62 2.25 0.34
C GLN A 60 2.79 3.48 -0.53
N GLU A 61 2.93 3.33 -1.84
CA GLU A 61 3.02 4.46 -2.77
C GLU A 61 1.61 4.89 -3.18
N PRO A 62 1.06 5.97 -2.58
CA PRO A 62 -0.26 6.47 -2.98
C PRO A 62 -0.19 6.92 -4.44
N ALA A 63 -1.22 6.59 -5.22
CA ALA A 63 -1.31 7.05 -6.58
C ALA A 63 -1.24 8.58 -6.63
N LEU A 64 -0.54 9.13 -7.62
CA LEU A 64 -0.35 10.58 -7.75
C LEU A 64 -1.69 11.35 -7.73
N ASP A 65 -2.72 10.81 -8.36
CA ASP A 65 -4.07 11.38 -8.37
C ASP A 65 -4.67 11.46 -6.96
N GLU A 66 -4.47 10.43 -6.14
CA GLU A 66 -4.91 10.41 -4.75
C GLU A 66 -4.14 11.45 -3.91
N VAL A 67 -2.83 11.59 -4.13
CA VAL A 67 -2.01 12.61 -3.48
C VAL A 67 -2.46 14.01 -3.89
N LEU A 68 -2.69 14.25 -5.18
CA LEU A 68 -3.17 15.54 -5.69
C LEU A 68 -4.56 15.88 -5.14
N GLY A 69 -5.46 14.89 -5.08
CA GLY A 69 -6.77 15.04 -4.46
C GLY A 69 -6.68 15.39 -2.97
N ARG A 70 -5.79 14.73 -2.22
CA ARG A 70 -5.53 15.07 -0.80
C ARG A 70 -4.98 16.48 -0.67
N LEU A 71 -4.01 16.88 -1.51
CA LEU A 71 -3.42 18.22 -1.49
C LEU A 71 -4.46 19.31 -1.81
N ALA A 72 -5.33 19.07 -2.80
CA ALA A 72 -6.41 19.97 -3.16
C ALA A 72 -7.46 20.13 -2.04
N ALA A 73 -7.68 19.09 -1.24
CA ALA A 73 -8.59 19.12 -0.10
C ALA A 73 -8.02 19.81 1.15
N LEU A 74 -6.71 20.08 1.21
CA LEU A 74 -6.11 20.77 2.34
C LEU A 74 -6.48 22.27 2.32
N PRO A 75 -6.83 22.86 3.47
CA PRO A 75 -7.09 24.29 3.55
C PRO A 75 -5.82 25.06 3.23
N ARG A 76 -5.94 26.07 2.37
CA ARG A 76 -4.83 26.97 2.05
C ARG A 76 -4.40 27.69 3.33
N ARG A 77 -3.18 27.44 3.77
CA ARG A 77 -2.60 28.17 4.91
C ARG A 77 -2.00 29.48 4.43
N ASP A 78 -2.32 30.54 5.16
CA ASP A 78 -1.58 31.79 5.06
C ASP A 78 -0.26 31.63 5.81
N LEU A 79 0.84 31.82 5.11
CA LEU A 79 2.19 31.67 5.63
C LEU A 79 2.83 33.02 5.95
N GLY A 80 2.13 34.14 5.72
CA GLY A 80 2.61 35.50 5.98
C GLY A 80 3.73 35.99 5.04
N ALA A 81 4.36 35.09 4.29
CA ALA A 81 5.32 35.38 3.23
C ALA A 81 5.08 34.42 2.06
N SER A 82 5.33 34.90 0.84
CA SER A 82 5.24 34.07 -0.35
C SER A 82 6.47 33.17 -0.48
N ALA A 83 6.28 32.01 -1.12
CA ALA A 83 7.40 31.13 -1.45
C ALA A 83 8.45 31.83 -2.35
N ALA A 84 8.04 32.79 -3.17
CA ALA A 84 8.93 33.55 -4.04
C ALA A 84 9.87 34.47 -3.26
N GLU A 85 9.36 35.15 -2.21
CA GLU A 85 10.18 35.99 -1.32
C GLU A 85 11.23 35.15 -0.58
N LEU A 86 10.83 34.01 -0.01
CA LEU A 86 11.74 33.11 0.71
C LEU A 86 12.84 32.53 -0.19
N VAL A 87 12.51 32.14 -1.42
CA VAL A 87 13.50 31.63 -2.39
C VAL A 87 14.42 32.76 -2.88
N GLY A 88 13.92 33.99 -2.98
CA GLY A 88 14.74 35.16 -3.32
C GLY A 88 15.78 35.48 -2.25
N GLU A 89 15.37 35.48 -0.97
CA GLU A 89 16.27 35.67 0.17
C GLU A 89 17.38 34.62 0.18
N ALA A 90 17.02 33.33 0.10
CA ALA A 90 17.98 32.23 0.12
C ALA A 90 18.98 32.19 -1.05
N ARG A 91 18.68 32.89 -2.16
CA ARG A 91 19.57 33.03 -3.31
C ARG A 91 20.46 34.28 -3.24
N SER A 92 20.12 35.22 -2.37
CA SER A 92 20.83 36.49 -2.19
C SER A 92 21.91 36.40 -1.10
N GLU A 93 21.93 35.28 -0.36
CA GLU A 93 22.97 34.86 0.59
C GLU A 93 24.14 34.15 -0.13
#